data_AF-A0A497JQ23-F1
#
_entry.id   AF-A0A497JQ23-F1
#
_cell.length_a   1.000
_cell.length_b   1.000
_cell.length_c   1.000
_cell.angle_alpha   90.00
_cell.angle_beta   90.00
_cell.angle_gamma   90.00
#
_symmetry.space_group_name_H-M   'P 1'
#
loop_
_entity.id
_entity.type
_entity.pdbx_description
1 polymer ?
#
loop_
_entity_poly.entity_id
_entity_poly.type
_entity_poly.pdbx_seq_one_letter_code
_entity_poly.pdbx_strand_id
1 'polypeptide(L)'
;MADLLRRGATLTNLACPACASPLFRLKNGDLWCARCEKKVIVVKEGEEPLQATSPLILSELETTLLTKIQQIQRQIQEETDVEKLQKLNNVLSSLLANLEKLRKTKGA
;
A
#
# COMPACT_ATOMS: atom_id res chain seq x y z
N MET A 1 5.09 -2.40 27.35
CA MET A 1 5.86 -3.55 26.79
C MET A 1 5.17 -4.89 27.08
N ALA A 2 4.78 -5.19 28.33
CA ALA A 2 4.09 -6.44 28.68
C ALA A 2 2.76 -6.66 27.92
N ASP A 3 2.04 -5.58 27.58
CA ASP A 3 0.77 -5.68 26.84
C ASP A 3 0.91 -6.17 25.40
N LEU A 4 2.06 -5.91 24.76
CA LEU A 4 2.31 -6.39 23.40
C LEU A 4 2.56 -7.90 23.39
N LEU A 5 3.29 -8.42 24.38
CA LEU A 5 3.47 -9.86 24.57
C LEU A 5 2.13 -10.55 24.85
N ARG A 6 1.28 -9.95 25.69
CA ARG A 6 -0.08 -10.44 25.95
C ARG A 6 -0.98 -10.46 24.71
N ARG A 7 -0.77 -9.52 23.78
CA ARG A 7 -1.47 -9.47 22.48
C ARG A 7 -0.88 -10.43 21.44
N GLY A 8 0.14 -11.20 21.81
CA GLY A 8 0.79 -12.20 20.96
C GLY A 8 1.84 -11.63 20.01
N ALA A 9 2.47 -10.49 20.35
CA ALA A 9 3.66 -10.02 19.67
C ALA A 9 4.90 -10.76 20.21
N THR A 10 5.89 -11.01 19.34
CA THR A 10 7.13 -11.70 19.70
C THR A 10 8.26 -10.70 19.85
N LEU A 11 9.02 -10.79 20.95
CA LEU A 11 10.23 -9.99 21.12
C LEU A 11 11.28 -10.41 20.09
N THR A 12 11.89 -9.45 19.40
CA THR A 12 12.93 -9.73 18.40
C THR A 12 14.31 -9.33 18.93
N ASN A 13 15.36 -9.89 18.34
CA ASN A 13 16.76 -9.53 18.66
C ASN A 13 17.21 -8.22 17.98
N LEU A 14 16.28 -7.46 17.39
CA LEU A 14 16.56 -6.22 16.69
C LEU A 14 16.28 -5.02 17.60
N ALA A 15 17.16 -4.03 17.56
CA ALA A 15 17.01 -2.78 18.29
C ALA A 15 16.44 -1.69 17.38
N CYS A 16 15.60 -0.81 17.93
CA CYS A 16 15.11 0.37 17.23
C CYS A 16 16.29 1.34 16.96
N PRO A 17 16.52 1.77 15.70
CA PRO A 17 17.63 2.68 15.37
C PRO A 17 17.47 4.07 16.01
N ALA A 18 16.25 4.48 16.36
CA ALA A 18 15.98 5.80 16.93
C ALA A 18 16.12 5.88 18.46
N CYS A 19 15.93 4.78 19.19
CA CYS A 19 15.89 4.81 20.66
C CYS A 19 16.52 3.61 21.36
N ALA A 20 17.17 2.72 20.60
CA ALA A 20 17.81 1.48 21.05
C ALA A 20 16.90 0.49 21.82
N SER A 21 15.57 0.70 21.85
CA SER A 21 14.66 -0.24 22.50
C SER A 21 14.47 -1.50 21.66
N PRO A 22 14.26 -2.69 22.27
CA PRO A 22 13.91 -3.90 21.53
C PRO A 22 12.66 -3.75 20.66
N LEU A 23 12.70 -4.30 19.44
CA LEU A 23 11.55 -4.33 18.53
C LEU A 23 10.67 -5.55 18.79
N PHE A 24 9.37 -5.37 18.61
CA PHE A 24 8.36 -6.42 18.69
C PHE A 24 7.88 -6.77 17.29
N ARG A 25 7.78 -8.05 16.97
CA ARG A 25 7.10 -8.54 15.78
C ARG A 25 5.62 -8.73 16.10
N LEU A 26 4.77 -7.95 15.43
CA LEU A 26 3.31 -8.08 15.55
C LEU A 26 2.81 -9.31 14.78
N LYS A 27 1.56 -9.73 15.03
CA LYS A 27 0.94 -10.89 14.36
C LYS A 27 0.85 -10.77 12.84
N ASN A 28 0.80 -9.55 12.31
CA ASN A 28 0.81 -9.28 10.88
C ASN A 28 2.21 -9.32 10.24
N GLY A 29 3.26 -9.60 11.03
CA GLY A 29 4.65 -9.66 10.55
C GLY A 29 5.43 -8.34 10.69
N ASP A 30 4.77 -7.24 11.05
CA ASP A 30 5.42 -5.93 11.15
C ASP A 30 6.32 -5.81 12.39
N LEU A 31 7.44 -5.11 12.24
CA LEU A 31 8.28 -4.72 13.38
C LEU A 31 7.77 -3.41 13.98
N TRP A 32 7.63 -3.39 15.30
CA TRP A 32 7.06 -2.28 16.05
C TRP A 32 7.96 -1.90 17.23
N CYS A 33 8.22 -0.61 17.39
CA CYS A 33 8.90 -0.07 18.56
C CYS A 33 7.87 0.40 19.59
N ALA A 34 7.83 -0.26 20.75
CA ALA A 34 6.91 0.09 21.84
C ALA A 34 7.25 1.42 22.54
N ARG A 35 8.47 1.93 22.37
CA ARG A 35 8.94 3.18 23.00
C ARG A 35 8.71 4.39 22.10
N CYS A 36 8.91 4.24 20.79
CA CYS A 36 8.66 5.30 19.81
C CYS A 36 7.24 5.29 19.26
N GLU A 37 6.46 4.23 19.53
CA GLU A 37 5.13 3.99 18.96
C GLU A 37 5.11 4.08 17.43
N LYS A 38 6.13 3.49 16.80
CA LYS A 38 6.32 3.53 15.35
C LYS A 38 6.62 2.14 14.79
N LYS A 39 6.14 1.93 13.56
CA LYS A 39 6.53 0.79 12.71
C LYS A 39 7.97 1.00 12.25
N VAL A 40 8.77 -0.06 12.34
CA VAL A 40 10.16 -0.08 11.92
C VAL A 40 10.29 -1.00 10.72
N ILE A 41 11.03 -0.58 9.71
CA ILE A 41 11.28 -1.35 8.49
C ILE A 41 12.79 -1.56 8.42
N VAL A 42 13.21 -2.81 8.30
CA VAL A 42 14.63 -3.18 8.15
C VAL A 42 14.90 -3.28 6.66
N VAL A 43 15.79 -2.43 6.17
CA VAL A 43 16.28 -2.45 4.80
C VAL A 43 17.63 -3.17 4.81
N LYS A 44 17.85 -4.11 3.88
CA LYS A 44 19.17 -4.73 3.72
C LYS A 44 20.11 -3.70 3.07
N GLU A 45 21.35 -3.62 3.53
CA GLU A 45 22.37 -2.76 2.89
C GLU A 45 22.49 -3.13 1.40
N GLY A 46 22.19 -2.18 0.52
CA GLY A 46 22.20 -2.35 -0.93
C GLY A 46 20.84 -2.19 -1.63
N GLU A 47 19.71 -2.20 -0.90
CA GLU A 47 18.39 -1.85 -1.45
C GLU A 47 18.07 -0.37 -1.20
N GLU A 48 17.76 0.38 -2.27
CA GLU A 48 17.31 1.76 -2.14
C GLU A 48 16.00 1.84 -1.34
N PRO A 49 15.81 2.85 -0.46
CA PRO A 49 14.59 3.02 0.34
C PRO A 49 13.28 2.97 -0.46
N LEU A 50 13.34 3.32 -1.75
CA LEU A 50 12.24 3.30 -2.71
C LEU A 50 11.64 1.91 -2.91
N GLN A 51 12.45 0.84 -2.84
CA GLN A 51 11.98 -0.54 -3.02
C GLN A 51 11.14 -1.02 -1.84
N ALA A 52 11.42 -0.55 -0.62
CA ALA A 52 10.64 -0.89 0.57
C ALA A 52 9.28 -0.17 0.64
N THR A 53 9.18 1.03 0.05
CA THR A 53 7.90 1.77 -0.08
C THR A 53 7.12 1.40 -1.34
N SER A 54 7.75 0.75 -2.33
CA SER A 54 7.13 0.37 -3.60
C SER A 54 5.82 -0.41 -3.41
N PRO A 55 5.72 -1.44 -2.54
CA PRO A 55 4.47 -2.17 -2.34
C PRO A 55 3.35 -1.32 -1.74
N LEU A 56 3.69 -0.36 -0.87
CA LEU A 56 2.74 0.58 -0.26
C LEU A 56 2.23 1.57 -1.31
N ILE A 57 3.12 2.21 -2.07
CA ILE A 57 2.79 3.17 -3.12
C ILE A 57 1.94 2.50 -4.21
N LEU A 58 2.29 1.29 -4.64
CA LEU A 58 1.52 0.53 -5.62
C LEU A 58 0.13 0.13 -5.07
N SER A 59 -0.03 -0.02 -3.76
CA SER A 59 -1.32 -0.30 -3.11
C SER A 59 -2.22 0.93 -3.02
N GLU A 60 -1.64 2.09 -2.72
CA GLU A 60 -2.34 3.37 -2.77
C GLU A 60 -2.78 3.72 -4.21
N LEU A 61 -1.89 3.49 -5.19
CA LEU A 61 -2.20 3.69 -6.59
C LEU A 61 -3.33 2.76 -7.08
N GLU A 62 -3.33 1.49 -6.67
CA GLU A 62 -4.43 0.57 -6.98
C GLU A 62 -5.77 1.07 -6.44
N THR A 63 -5.78 1.52 -5.19
CA THR A 63 -6.99 2.05 -4.54
C THR A 63 -7.48 3.32 -5.25
N THR A 64 -6.56 4.17 -5.68
CA THR A 64 -6.86 5.38 -6.46
C THR A 64 -7.47 5.03 -7.81
N LEU A 65 -6.90 4.05 -8.54
CA LEU A 65 -7.43 3.60 -9.83
C LEU A 65 -8.84 3.02 -9.69
N LEU A 66 -9.08 2.17 -8.70
CA LEU A 66 -10.41 1.61 -8.42
C LEU A 66 -11.44 2.70 -8.11
N THR A 67 -11.05 3.70 -7.30
CA THR A 67 -11.91 4.85 -6.99
C THR A 67 -12.22 5.67 -8.25
N LYS A 68 -11.24 5.91 -9.12
CA LYS A 68 -11.46 6.63 -10.40
C LYS A 68 -12.34 5.85 -11.36
N ILE A 69 -12.20 4.53 -11.44
CA ILE A 69 -13.07 3.67 -12.24
C ILE A 69 -14.52 3.80 -11.78
N GLN A 70 -14.78 3.77 -10.46
CA GLN A 70 -16.14 3.99 -9.93
C GLN A 70 -16.68 5.39 -10.26
N GLN A 71 -15.85 6.43 -10.19
CA GLN A 71 -16.26 7.79 -10.56
C GLN A 71 -16.65 7.89 -12.04
N ILE A 72 -15.83 7.35 -12.94
CA ILE A 72 -16.12 7.34 -14.39
C ILE A 72 -17.36 6.50 -14.68
N GLN A 73 -17.53 5.37 -14.02
CA GLN A 73 -18.71 4.51 -14.17
C GLN A 73 -20.01 5.26 -13.81
N ARG A 74 -20.02 6.10 -12.75
CA ARG A 74 -21.18 6.94 -12.41
C ARG A 74 -21.44 8.00 -13.47
N GLN A 75 -20.39 8.66 -13.98
CA GLN A 75 -20.54 9.64 -15.06
C GLN A 75 -21.12 9.00 -16.33
N ILE A 76 -20.70 7.79 -16.69
CA ILE A 76 -21.26 7.05 -17.84
C ILE A 76 -22.73 6.72 -17.65
N GLN A 77 -23.18 6.41 -16.43
CA GLN A 77 -24.60 6.11 -16.17
C GLN A 77 -25.53 7.30 -16.38
N GLU A 78 -25.04 8.51 -16.11
CA GLU A 78 -25.82 9.75 -16.19
C GLU A 78 -25.67 10.46 -17.55
N GLU A 79 -24.61 10.14 -18.31
CA GLU A 79 -24.31 10.80 -19.58
C GLU A 79 -25.18 10.27 -20.73
N THR A 80 -25.71 11.20 -21.52
CA THR A 80 -26.58 10.91 -22.67
C THR A 80 -25.98 11.39 -23.99
N ASP A 81 -24.97 12.26 -23.92
CA ASP A 81 -24.21 12.73 -25.07
C ASP A 81 -23.24 11.63 -25.54
N VAL A 82 -23.42 11.21 -26.79
CA VAL A 82 -22.64 10.11 -27.41
C VAL A 82 -21.15 10.45 -27.50
N GLU A 83 -20.78 11.70 -27.79
CA GLU A 83 -19.38 12.12 -27.89
C GLU A 83 -18.72 12.13 -26.51
N LYS A 84 -19.44 12.58 -25.48
CA LYS A 84 -18.95 12.53 -24.09
C LYS A 84 -18.85 11.09 -23.60
N LEU A 85 -19.82 10.24 -23.92
CA LEU A 85 -19.76 8.80 -23.62
C LEU A 85 -18.53 8.14 -24.24
N GLN A 86 -18.19 8.46 -25.49
CA GLN A 86 -16.95 7.97 -26.11
C GLN A 86 -15.70 8.41 -25.35
N LYS A 87 -15.62 9.68 -24.94
CA LYS A 87 -14.50 10.21 -24.15
C LYS A 87 -14.38 9.50 -22.80
N LEU A 88 -15.50 9.33 -22.09
CA LEU A 88 -15.54 8.63 -20.79
C LEU A 88 -15.13 7.16 -20.93
N ASN A 89 -15.59 6.47 -21.98
CA ASN A 89 -15.18 5.09 -22.26
C ASN A 89 -13.67 4.98 -22.54
N ASN A 90 -13.09 5.91 -23.31
CA ASN A 90 -11.65 5.91 -23.56
C ASN A 90 -10.84 6.07 -22.27
N VAL A 91 -11.29 6.95 -21.38
CA VAL A 91 -10.68 7.12 -20.05
C VAL A 91 -10.82 5.85 -19.22
N LEU A 92 -12.01 5.23 -19.20
CA LEU A 92 -12.26 3.98 -18.49
C LEU A 92 -11.34 2.85 -18.98
N SER A 93 -11.21 2.68 -20.30
CA SER A 93 -10.29 1.70 -20.90
C SER A 93 -8.84 1.93 -20.49
N SER A 94 -8.40 3.19 -20.48
CA SER A 94 -7.05 3.55 -20.02
C SER A 94 -6.83 3.20 -18.54
N LEU A 95 -7.80 3.52 -17.67
CA LEU A 95 -7.73 3.18 -16.25
C LEU A 95 -7.67 1.67 -16.00
N LEU A 96 -8.47 0.89 -16.73
CA LEU A 96 -8.45 -0.57 -16.66
C LEU A 96 -7.12 -1.16 -17.12
N ALA A 97 -6.56 -0.66 -18.23
CA ALA A 97 -5.24 -1.08 -18.71
C ALA A 97 -4.13 -0.76 -17.70
N ASN A 98 -4.20 0.40 -17.04
CA ASN A 98 -3.26 0.77 -15.99
C ASN A 98 -3.38 -0.14 -14.77
N LEU A 99 -4.61 -0.51 -14.38
CA LEU A 99 -4.86 -1.45 -13.28
C LEU A 99 -4.30 -2.84 -13.59
N GLU A 100 -4.47 -3.33 -14.82
CA GLU A 100 -3.89 -4.60 -15.26
C GLU A 100 -2.36 -4.60 -15.18
N LYS A 101 -1.72 -3.54 -15.70
CA LYS A 101 -0.27 -3.35 -15.61
C LYS A 101 0.20 -3.33 -14.15
N LEU A 102 -0.51 -2.61 -13.29
CA LEU A 102 -0.19 -2.52 -11.87
C LEU A 102 -0.27 -3.90 -11.19
N ARG A 103 -1.30 -4.69 -11.47
CA ARG A 103 -1.43 -6.05 -10.93
C ARG A 103 -0.33 -6.97 -11.41
N LYS A 104 0.08 -6.86 -12.68
CA LYS A 104 1.24 -7.58 -13.22
C LYS A 104 2.53 -7.19 -12.49
N THR A 105 2.72 -5.91 -12.17
CA THR A 105 3.91 -5.46 -11.41
C THR A 105 3.93 -5.90 -9.95
N LYS A 106 2.76 -6.16 -9.33
CA LYS A 106 2.68 -6.68 -7.95
C LYS A 106 2.85 -8.20 -7.86
N GLY A 107 2.51 -8.92 -8.92
CA GLY A 107 2.58 -10.39 -8.99
C GLY A 107 3.88 -10.94 -9.58
N ALA A 108 4.86 -10.08 -9.87
CA ALA A 108 6.18 -10.43 -10.40
C ALA A 108 7.25 -10.37 -9.31
#